data_AF-A0A533I9A1-F1
#
_entry.id   AF-A0A533I9A1-F1
#
_cell.length_a   1.000
_cell.length_b   1.000
_cell.length_c   1.000
_cell.angle_alpha   90.00
_cell.angle_beta   90.00
_cell.angle_gamma   90.00
#
_symmetry.space_group_name_H-M   'P 1'
#
loop_
_entity.id
_entity.type
_entity.pdbx_description
1 polymer ?
#
loop_
_entity_poly.entity_id
_entity_poly.type
_entity_poly.pdbx_seq_one_letter_code
_entity_poly.pdbx_strand_id
1 'polypeptide(L)' 'MTQTRELPPEARRALAEAAERRKAVRPAELPPELGGRDGPEPVRYGDYEKKGICVDF' A
#
# COMPACT_ATOMS: atom_id res chain seq x y z
N MET A 1 -19.55 -7.64 -3.82
CA MET A 1 -19.07 -9.03 -3.73
C MET A 1 -17.81 -9.14 -4.58
N THR A 2 -16.65 -8.82 -4.01
CA THR A 2 -15.37 -8.85 -4.73
C THR A 2 -15.07 -10.29 -5.08
N GLN A 3 -15.03 -10.61 -6.37
CA GLN A 3 -14.76 -11.97 -6.82
C GLN A 3 -13.37 -12.39 -6.33
N THR A 4 -13.33 -13.38 -5.46
CA THR A 4 -12.12 -14.11 -5.08
C THR A 4 -11.63 -14.84 -6.33
N ARG A 5 -10.94 -14.12 -7.22
CA ARG A 5 -10.27 -14.74 -8.35
C ARG A 5 -9.13 -15.54 -7.75
N GLU A 6 -9.28 -16.85 -7.72
CA GLU A 6 -8.29 -17.74 -7.13
C GLU A 6 -6.93 -17.43 -7.72
N LEU A 7 -6.00 -16.99 -6.86
CA LEU A 7 -4.67 -16.62 -7.30
C LEU A 7 -3.97 -17.87 -7.84
N PRO A 8 -3.29 -17.77 -9.00
CA PRO A 8 -2.48 -18.87 -9.52
C PRO A 8 -1.39 -19.23 -8.51
N PRO A 9 -0.90 -20.48 -8.50
CA PRO A 9 0.03 -20.96 -7.48
C PRO A 9 1.32 -20.13 -7.40
N GLU A 10 1.77 -19.57 -8.51
CA GLU A 10 2.92 -18.65 -8.60
C GLU A 10 2.67 -17.36 -7.83
N ALA A 11 1.48 -16.76 -7.96
CA ALA A 11 1.11 -15.54 -7.25
C ALA A 11 1.03 -15.78 -5.74
N ARG A 12 0.55 -16.95 -5.30
CA ARG A 12 0.54 -17.32 -3.88
C ARG A 12 1.95 -17.45 -3.31
N ARG A 13 2.88 -18.07 -4.07
CA ARG A 13 4.29 -18.20 -3.68
C ARG A 13 4.98 -16.84 -3.58
N ALA A 14 4.77 -15.96 -4.56
CA ALA A 14 5.35 -14.61 -4.56
C ALA A 14 4.87 -13.78 -3.36
N LEU A 15 3.59 -13.87 -3.01
CA LEU A 15 3.04 -13.19 -1.82
C LEU A 15 3.60 -13.76 -0.52
N ALA A 16 3.74 -15.09 -0.42
CA ALA A 16 4.33 -15.73 0.76
C ALA A 16 5.79 -15.30 0.95
N GLU A 17 6.59 -15.29 -0.11
CA GLU A 17 7.98 -14.83 -0.04
C GLU A 17 8.08 -13.34 0.32
N ALA A 18 7.24 -12.49 -0.27
CA ALA A 18 7.19 -11.07 0.08
C ALA A 18 6.79 -10.86 1.54
N ALA A 19 5.87 -11.66 2.08
CA ALA A 19 5.48 -11.60 3.48
C ALA A 19 6.63 -12.01 4.41
N GLU A 20 7.35 -13.09 4.09
CA GLU A 20 8.52 -13.51 4.86
C GLU A 20 9.64 -12.45 4.84
N ARG A 21 9.89 -11.82 3.68
CA ARG A 21 10.83 -10.69 3.59
C ARG A 21 10.39 -9.51 4.47
N ARG A 22 9.09 -9.17 4.48
CA ARG A 22 8.56 -8.07 5.33
C ARG A 22 8.69 -8.37 6.82
N LYS A 23 8.52 -9.63 7.24
CA LYS A 23 8.71 -10.04 8.65
C LYS A 23 10.18 -10.01 9.07
N ALA A 24 11.09 -10.36 8.17
CA ALA A 24 12.53 -10.37 8.43
C ALA A 24 13.16 -8.97 8.46
N VAL A 25 12.53 -7.99 7.81
CA VAL A 25 12.95 -6.59 7.82
C VAL A 25 12.46 -5.93 9.10
N ARG A 26 13.39 -5.43 9.91
CA ARG A 26 13.04 -4.54 11.03
C ARG A 26 12.43 -3.25 10.45
N PRO A 27 11.29 -2.78 10.96
CA PRO A 27 10.73 -1.50 10.53
C PRO A 27 11.79 -0.41 10.73
N ALA A 28 12.07 0.34 9.67
CA ALA A 28 12.92 1.51 9.79
C ALA A 28 12.16 2.53 10.65
N GLU A 29 12.80 3.01 11.72
CA GLU A 29 12.32 4.17 12.48
C GLU A 29 12.55 5.43 11.65
N LEU A 30 11.70 5.61 10.64
CA LEU A 30 11.64 6.85 9.88
C LEU A 30 10.84 7.87 10.71
N PRO A 31 11.28 9.14 10.78
CA PRO A 31 10.46 10.18 11.38
C PRO A 31 9.11 10.21 10.68
N PRO A 32 8.01 10.42 11.41
CA PRO A 32 6.70 10.52 10.80
C PRO A 32 6.70 11.66 9.78
N GLU A 33 6.11 11.43 8.61
CA GLU A 33 5.89 12.51 7.65
C GLU A 33 4.90 13.51 8.27
N LEU A 34 5.41 14.71 8.58
CA LEU A 34 4.61 15.79 9.15
C LEU A 34 3.99 16.61 8.03
N GLY A 35 2.66 16.77 8.06
CA GLY A 35 1.92 17.54 7.06
C GLY A 35 1.51 16.75 5.81
N GLY A 36 1.91 15.47 5.71
CA GLY A 36 1.41 14.54 4.70
C GLY A 36 0.03 13.99 5.05
N ARG A 37 -0.71 13.50 4.05
CA ARG A 37 -1.94 12.74 4.27
C ARG A 37 -1.59 11.35 4.79
N ASP A 38 -2.38 10.84 5.74
CA ASP A 38 -2.27 9.44 6.15
C ASP A 38 -2.53 8.52 4.95
N GLY A 39 -1.68 7.50 4.79
CA GLY A 39 -1.82 6.51 3.73
C GLY A 39 -0.80 6.68 2.60
N PRO A 40 -0.86 5.78 1.60
CA PRO A 40 0.13 5.76 0.54
C PRO A 40 -0.01 6.97 -0.39
N GLU A 41 1.12 7.44 -0.92
CA GLU A 41 1.22 8.66 -1.73
C GLU A 41 0.12 8.77 -2.81
N PRO A 42 -0.70 9.85 -2.82
CA PRO A 42 -1.78 10.05 -3.79
C PRO A 42 -1.35 9.87 -5.25
N VAL A 43 -0.12 10.31 -5.57
CA VAL A 43 0.50 10.20 -6.89
C VAL A 43 0.62 8.75 -7.36
N ARG A 44 0.87 7.81 -6.45
CA ARG A 44 1.01 6.38 -6.76
C ARG A 44 -0.33 5.66 -6.96
N TYR A 45 -1.42 6.20 -6.40
CA TYR A 45 -2.71 5.50 -6.33
C TYR A 45 -3.87 6.26 -6.98
N GLY A 46 -3.63 7.46 -7.52
CA GLY A 46 -4.64 8.28 -8.21
C GLY A 46 -5.71 8.87 -7.29
N ASP A 47 -5.51 8.83 -5.97
CA ASP A 47 -6.48 9.31 -4.97
C ASP A 47 -6.18 10.78 -4.61
N TYR A 48 -6.46 11.67 -5.55
CA TYR A 48 -6.38 13.12 -5.34
C TYR A 48 -7.62 13.68 -4.65
N GLU A 49 -8.58 12.84 -4.23
CA GLU A 49 -9.83 13.32 -3.67
C GLU A 49 -9.74 13.46 -2.14
N LYS A 50 -10.21 14.60 -1.61
CA LYS A 50 -10.49 14.78 -0.18
C LYS A 50 -11.93 15.24 -0.04
N LYS A 51 -12.80 14.42 0.56
CA LYS A 51 -14.23 14.74 0.74
C LYS A 51 -14.94 15.10 -0.58
N GLY A 52 -14.58 14.44 -1.68
CA GLY A 52 -15.18 14.68 -3.01
C GLY A 52 -14.67 15.91 -3.75
N ILE A 53 -13.55 16.51 -3.29
CA ILE A 53 -12.87 17.61 -3.96
C ILE A 53 -11.52 17.10 -4.43
N CYS A 54 -11.18 17.28 -5.71
CA CYS A 54 -9.82 17.08 -6.20
C CYS A 54 -8.91 18.13 -5.56
N VAL A 55 -7.98 17.67 -4.74
CA VAL A 55 -7.00 18.48 -4.04
C VAL A 55 -5.62 18.10 -4.56
N ASP A 56 -4.93 19.08 -5.13
CA ASP A 56 -3.49 19.05 -5.34
C ASP A 56 -2.85 19.73 -4.11
N PHE A 57 -1.68 19.23 -3.68
CA PHE A 57 -0.88 19.64 -2.48
C PHE A 57 -1.57 19.60 -1.10
#